data_AF-A0A973IA33-F1
#
_entry.id   AF-A0A973IA33-F1
#
_cell.length_a   1.000
_cell.length_b   1.000
_cell.length_c   1.000
_cell.angle_alpha   90.00
_cell.angle_beta   90.00
_cell.angle_gamma   90.00
#
_symmetry.space_group_name_H-M   'P 1'
#
loop_
_entity.id
_entity.type
_entity.pdbx_description
1 polymer ?
#
loop_
_entity_poly.entity_id
_entity_poly.type
_entity_poly.pdbx_seq_one_letter_code
_entity_poly.pdbx_strand_id
1 'polypeptide(L)'
;PLHGYGLWSTLYGFIALEENGNDIFALQFYSHAETPGLGAEVDNPRWKALWNGKKVSDGSDEVTITVAKTAPPAGKDYHIDALSGATLTTVGVDNLVKFWLGSEGYAPFLENVKAGEI
;
A
#
# COMPACT_ATOMS: atom_id res chain seq x y z
N PRO A 1 6.17 -0.29 9.39
CA PRO A 1 6.04 1.12 8.98
C PRO A 1 6.48 1.25 7.52
N LEU A 2 5.90 2.14 6.74
CA LEU A 2 6.30 2.32 5.34
C LEU A 2 6.66 3.77 5.06
N HIS A 3 7.55 3.95 4.08
CA HIS A 3 7.83 5.28 3.55
C HIS A 3 8.27 5.23 2.10
N GLY A 4 8.02 6.29 1.34
CA GLY A 4 8.47 6.37 -0.04
C GLY A 4 8.23 7.73 -0.64
N TYR A 5 8.91 8.01 -1.74
CA TYR A 5 8.82 9.30 -2.40
C TYR A 5 7.50 9.41 -3.18
N GLY A 6 6.77 10.50 -2.94
CA GLY A 6 5.57 10.91 -3.68
C GLY A 6 5.94 11.80 -4.86
N LEU A 7 5.27 12.94 -5.02
CA LEU A 7 5.70 13.97 -5.96
C LEU A 7 6.62 14.99 -5.30
N TRP A 8 6.21 15.53 -4.17
CA TRP A 8 6.87 16.66 -3.51
C TRP A 8 7.62 16.27 -2.25
N SER A 9 7.28 15.12 -1.68
CA SER A 9 7.73 14.73 -0.34
C SER A 9 7.86 13.23 -0.19
N THR A 10 8.56 12.82 0.86
CA THR A 10 8.48 11.45 1.36
C THR A 10 7.19 11.29 2.15
N LEU A 11 6.35 10.35 1.75
CA LEU A 11 5.22 9.89 2.53
C LEU A 11 5.72 8.92 3.60
N TYR A 12 5.29 9.11 4.84
CA TYR A 12 5.53 8.18 5.94
C TYR A 12 4.21 7.70 6.52
N GLY A 13 4.11 6.39 6.75
CA GLY A 13 2.86 5.78 7.17
C GLY A 13 3.01 4.41 7.82
N PHE A 14 1.85 3.83 8.10
CA PHE A 14 1.69 2.48 8.59
C PHE A 14 0.75 1.72 7.65
N ILE A 15 1.07 0.45 7.44
CA ILE A 15 0.17 -0.54 6.89
C ILE A 15 -0.04 -1.61 7.96
N ALA A 16 -1.29 -1.93 8.23
CA ALA A 16 -1.69 -2.97 9.16
C ALA A 16 -2.16 -4.17 8.36
N LEU A 17 -1.62 -5.34 8.67
CA LEU A 17 -2.02 -6.62 8.11
C LEU A 17 -2.74 -7.44 9.18
N GLU A 18 -3.67 -8.27 8.75
CA GLU A 18 -4.29 -9.30 9.60
C GLU A 18 -3.26 -10.36 10.00
N GLU A 19 -3.63 -11.25 10.92
CA GLU A 19 -2.75 -12.33 11.43
C GLU A 19 -2.24 -13.26 10.32
N ASN A 20 -2.98 -13.39 9.21
CA ASN A 20 -2.54 -14.16 8.04
C ASN A 20 -1.41 -13.50 7.24
N GLY A 21 -1.02 -12.27 7.60
CA GLY A 21 0.02 -11.47 6.97
C GLY A 21 -0.15 -11.30 5.46
N ASN A 22 -1.40 -11.28 4.98
CA ASN A 22 -1.73 -11.03 3.57
C ASN A 22 -2.94 -10.09 3.43
N ASP A 23 -3.96 -10.23 4.27
CA ASP A 23 -5.11 -9.34 4.22
C ASP A 23 -4.76 -8.02 4.91
N ILE A 24 -5.09 -6.91 4.26
CA ILE A 24 -4.81 -5.55 4.70
C ILE A 24 -5.97 -5.07 5.55
N PHE A 25 -5.68 -4.73 6.79
CA PHE A 25 -6.65 -4.12 7.69
C PHE A 25 -6.81 -2.62 7.40
N ALA A 26 -5.69 -1.90 7.25
CA ALA A 26 -5.69 -0.46 7.00
C ALA A 26 -4.35 0.06 6.48
N LEU A 27 -4.39 1.23 5.83
CA LEU A 27 -3.22 2.06 5.53
C LEU A 27 -3.48 3.50 6.00
N GLN A 28 -2.49 4.12 6.64
CA GLN A 28 -2.55 5.50 7.11
C GLN A 28 -1.17 6.18 6.97
N PHE A 29 -1.14 7.36 6.35
CA PHE A 29 0.03 8.22 6.37
C PHE A 29 -0.04 9.19 7.57
N TYR A 30 1.08 9.47 8.21
CA TYR A 30 1.16 10.42 9.32
C TYR A 30 2.03 11.65 9.00
N SER A 31 2.77 11.62 7.89
CA SER A 31 3.58 12.74 7.43
C SER A 31 3.74 12.70 5.91
N HIS A 32 3.41 13.81 5.26
CA HIS A 32 3.71 14.13 3.86
C HIS A 32 3.51 15.64 3.62
N ALA A 33 3.98 16.14 2.48
CA ALA A 33 3.77 17.53 2.04
C ALA A 33 3.23 17.62 0.60
N GLU A 34 2.51 16.59 0.16
CA GLU A 34 1.80 16.61 -1.11
C GLU A 34 0.74 17.72 -1.19
N THR A 35 0.35 18.12 -2.40
CA THR A 35 -0.57 19.24 -2.61
C THR A 35 -1.99 18.91 -2.10
N PRO A 36 -2.60 19.76 -1.24
CA PRO A 36 -3.99 19.64 -0.82
C PRO A 36 -4.97 19.55 -2.01
N GLY A 37 -5.91 18.61 -1.96
CA GLY A 37 -6.88 18.36 -3.05
C GLY A 37 -6.33 17.61 -4.26
N LEU A 38 -5.06 17.20 -4.24
CA LEU A 38 -4.43 16.33 -5.24
C LEU A 38 -3.75 15.15 -4.53
N GLY A 39 -2.44 15.22 -4.30
CA GLY A 39 -1.68 14.13 -3.68
C GLY A 39 -1.98 13.95 -2.19
N ALA A 40 -2.40 15.01 -1.49
CA ALA A 40 -2.81 14.91 -0.09
C ALA A 40 -4.12 14.11 0.10
N GLU A 41 -4.80 13.72 -0.98
CA GLU A 41 -5.96 12.82 -0.92
C GLU A 41 -5.60 11.42 -0.40
N VAL A 42 -4.31 11.10 -0.20
CA VAL A 42 -3.90 9.94 0.60
C VAL A 42 -4.47 9.95 2.03
N ASP A 43 -4.82 11.13 2.56
CA ASP A 43 -5.46 11.27 3.87
C ASP A 43 -7.00 11.17 3.81
N ASN A 44 -7.58 11.16 2.61
CA ASN A 44 -9.03 11.13 2.43
C ASN A 44 -9.62 9.85 3.05
N PRO A 45 -10.56 9.95 4.02
CA PRO A 45 -11.18 8.79 4.65
C PRO A 45 -11.81 7.81 3.65
N ARG A 46 -12.37 8.31 2.54
CA ARG A 46 -12.97 7.46 1.49
C ARG A 46 -11.93 6.64 0.76
N TRP A 47 -10.77 7.24 0.46
CA TRP A 47 -9.68 6.53 -0.20
C TRP A 47 -9.02 5.53 0.74
N LYS A 48 -8.79 5.91 2.01
CA LYS A 48 -8.26 5.00 3.04
C LYS A 48 -9.16 3.80 3.28
N ALA A 49 -10.48 3.98 3.24
CA ALA A 49 -11.45 2.89 3.39
C ALA A 49 -11.36 1.82 2.28
N LEU A 50 -10.75 2.15 1.12
CA LEU A 50 -10.54 1.18 0.04
C LEU A 50 -9.53 0.09 0.39
N TRP A 51 -8.66 0.33 1.39
CA TRP A 51 -7.59 -0.59 1.77
C TRP A 51 -8.05 -1.76 2.61
N ASN A 52 -9.11 -1.59 3.40
CA ASN A 52 -9.61 -2.64 4.27
C ASN A 52 -10.12 -3.83 3.45
N GLY A 53 -9.65 -5.03 3.79
CA GLY A 53 -10.03 -6.29 3.14
C GLY A 53 -9.31 -6.56 1.81
N LYS A 54 -8.37 -5.71 1.40
CA LYS A 54 -7.52 -5.96 0.23
C LYS A 54 -6.42 -6.95 0.56
N LYS A 55 -5.84 -7.56 -0.46
CA LYS A 55 -4.81 -8.60 -0.32
C LYS A 55 -3.49 -8.12 -0.87
N VAL A 56 -2.38 -8.46 -0.21
CA VAL A 56 -1.03 -8.10 -0.65
C VAL A 56 -0.60 -8.90 -1.88
N SER A 57 -0.73 -10.24 -1.82
CA SER A 57 -0.45 -11.13 -2.95
C SER A 57 -1.53 -12.19 -3.15
N ASP A 58 -1.57 -12.74 -4.36
CA ASP A 58 -2.46 -13.83 -4.78
C ASP A 58 -1.98 -15.23 -4.36
N GLY A 59 -1.05 -15.30 -3.41
CA GLY A 59 -0.35 -16.53 -3.01
C GLY A 59 0.97 -16.75 -3.74
N SER A 60 1.33 -15.85 -4.67
CA SER A 60 2.70 -15.74 -5.17
C SER A 60 3.63 -15.03 -4.17
N ASP A 61 4.93 -15.22 -4.37
CA ASP A 61 5.99 -14.54 -3.61
C ASP A 61 6.12 -13.04 -3.99
N GLU A 62 5.43 -12.61 -5.05
CA GLU A 62 5.44 -11.23 -5.52
C GLU A 62 4.23 -10.44 -5.00
N VAL A 63 4.46 -9.16 -4.67
CA VAL A 63 3.37 -8.25 -4.26
C VAL A 63 2.47 -7.95 -5.45
N THR A 64 1.23 -8.43 -5.39
CA THR A 64 0.23 -8.28 -6.46
C THR A 64 -0.62 -7.02 -6.30
N ILE A 65 -0.74 -6.47 -5.08
CA ILE A 65 -1.54 -5.27 -4.86
C ILE A 65 -1.01 -4.08 -5.64
N THR A 66 -1.94 -3.31 -6.21
CA THR A 66 -1.63 -2.13 -6.99
C THR A 66 -2.49 -0.93 -6.60
N VAL A 67 -1.92 0.26 -6.73
CA VAL A 67 -2.62 1.53 -6.66
C VAL A 67 -2.65 2.12 -8.06
N ALA A 68 -3.77 1.97 -8.76
CA ALA A 68 -3.85 2.25 -10.19
C ALA A 68 -5.22 2.78 -10.61
N LYS A 69 -5.33 3.28 -11.85
CA LYS A 69 -6.62 3.75 -12.39
C LYS A 69 -7.57 2.58 -12.73
N THR A 70 -7.01 1.43 -13.05
CA THR A 70 -7.75 0.24 -13.50
C THR A 70 -7.25 -0.97 -12.74
N ALA A 71 -8.16 -1.90 -12.42
CA ALA A 71 -7.81 -3.14 -11.76
C ALA A 71 -6.80 -3.97 -12.58
N PRO A 72 -5.84 -4.63 -11.91
CA PRO A 72 -4.93 -5.55 -12.57
C PRO A 72 -5.67 -6.85 -12.97
N PRO A 73 -5.07 -7.69 -13.84
CA PRO A 73 -5.61 -9.01 -14.18
C PRO A 73 -5.86 -9.91 -12.97
N ALA A 74 -5.08 -9.74 -11.89
CA ALA A 74 -5.24 -10.45 -10.63
C ALA A 74 -6.60 -10.20 -9.94
N GLY A 75 -7.29 -9.11 -10.28
CA GLY A 75 -8.64 -8.81 -9.82
C GLY A 75 -8.73 -7.66 -8.82
N LYS A 76 -9.96 -7.39 -8.37
CA LYS A 76 -10.30 -6.21 -7.54
C LYS A 76 -9.80 -6.30 -6.10
N ASP A 77 -9.44 -7.49 -5.63
CA ASP A 77 -8.93 -7.71 -4.28
C ASP A 77 -7.50 -7.19 -4.11
N TYR A 78 -6.79 -7.03 -5.24
CA TYR A 78 -5.41 -6.53 -5.34
C TYR A 78 -5.37 -5.12 -5.94
N HIS A 79 -6.46 -4.36 -5.79
CA HIS A 79 -6.63 -3.06 -6.44
C HIS A 79 -7.10 -1.98 -5.46
N ILE A 80 -6.39 -0.86 -5.49
CA ILE A 80 -6.76 0.42 -4.89
C ILE A 80 -6.88 1.45 -6.00
N ASP A 81 -7.93 2.26 -5.96
CA ASP A 81 -8.10 3.32 -6.94
C ASP A 81 -7.02 4.40 -6.82
N ALA A 82 -6.54 4.87 -7.98
CA ALA A 82 -5.62 5.99 -8.08
C ALA A 82 -6.23 7.29 -7.56
N LEU A 83 -5.37 8.19 -7.08
CA LEU A 83 -5.76 9.54 -6.70
C LEU A 83 -6.02 10.38 -7.96
N SER A 84 -7.24 10.89 -8.11
CA SER A 84 -7.63 11.66 -9.28
C SER A 84 -6.79 12.93 -9.40
N GLY A 85 -6.14 13.13 -10.56
CA GLY A 85 -5.27 14.29 -10.81
C GLY A 85 -3.90 14.24 -10.11
N ALA A 86 -3.58 13.17 -9.38
CA ALA A 86 -2.34 13.01 -8.63
C ALA A 86 -1.61 11.70 -8.98
N THR A 87 -1.33 11.52 -10.28
CA THR A 87 -0.69 10.30 -10.81
C THR A 87 0.68 10.04 -10.19
N LEU A 88 1.50 11.07 -9.99
CA LEU A 88 2.86 10.89 -9.46
C LEU A 88 2.83 10.45 -7.98
N THR A 89 1.96 11.04 -7.16
CA THR A 89 1.72 10.58 -5.79
C THR A 89 1.17 9.15 -5.79
N THR A 90 0.22 8.82 -6.68
CA THR A 90 -0.33 7.47 -6.82
C THR A 90 0.77 6.44 -7.10
N VAL A 91 1.64 6.72 -8.07
CA VAL A 91 2.78 5.85 -8.41
C VAL A 91 3.75 5.74 -7.24
N GLY A 92 3.99 6.82 -6.50
CA GLY A 92 4.79 6.79 -5.28
C GLY A 92 4.23 5.84 -4.22
N VAL A 93 2.91 5.87 -3.99
CA VAL A 93 2.22 4.95 -3.07
C VAL A 93 2.28 3.50 -3.57
N ASP A 94 2.04 3.26 -4.86
CA ASP A 94 2.14 1.91 -5.44
C ASP A 94 3.55 1.32 -5.22
N ASN A 95 4.58 2.09 -5.55
CA ASN A 95 5.97 1.67 -5.44
C ASN A 95 6.38 1.41 -3.98
N LEU A 96 6.02 2.30 -3.06
CA LEU A 96 6.43 2.13 -1.66
C LEU A 96 5.75 0.92 -1.02
N VAL A 97 4.49 0.62 -1.38
CA VAL A 97 3.79 -0.56 -0.87
C VAL A 97 4.44 -1.83 -1.41
N LYS A 98 4.72 -1.88 -2.71
CA LYS A 98 5.41 -3.02 -3.34
C LYS A 98 6.81 -3.24 -2.77
N PHE A 99 7.56 -2.18 -2.54
CA PHE A 99 8.88 -2.27 -1.94
C PHE A 99 8.82 -2.80 -0.51
N TRP A 100 8.03 -2.16 0.36
CA TRP A 100 8.00 -2.50 1.78
C TRP A 100 7.35 -3.85 2.06
N LEU A 101 6.44 -4.33 1.22
CA LEU A 101 5.84 -5.66 1.37
C LEU A 101 6.53 -6.74 0.52
N GLY A 102 7.49 -6.35 -0.31
CA GLY A 102 8.27 -7.28 -1.13
C GLY A 102 9.45 -7.89 -0.41
N SER A 103 10.26 -8.63 -1.17
CA SER A 103 11.44 -9.36 -0.70
C SER A 103 12.53 -8.47 -0.12
N GLU A 104 12.66 -7.23 -0.59
CA GLU A 104 13.60 -6.24 -0.04
C GLU A 104 13.09 -5.51 1.21
N GLY A 105 11.81 -5.72 1.57
CA GLY A 105 11.15 -5.11 2.70
C GLY A 105 10.81 -6.12 3.80
N TYR A 106 9.53 -6.20 4.12
CA TYR A 106 9.00 -7.00 5.23
C TYR A 106 8.65 -8.43 4.86
N ALA A 107 8.69 -8.86 3.59
CA ALA A 107 8.31 -10.23 3.25
C ALA A 107 9.06 -11.29 4.09
N PRO A 108 10.40 -11.23 4.25
CA PRO A 108 11.12 -12.21 5.09
C PRO A 108 10.71 -12.15 6.57
N PHE A 109 10.41 -10.95 7.08
CA PHE A 109 9.95 -10.78 8.45
C PHE A 109 8.55 -11.38 8.65
N LEU A 110 7.63 -11.11 7.72
CA LEU A 110 6.26 -11.62 7.78
C LEU A 110 6.21 -13.14 7.63
N GLU A 111 7.10 -13.73 6.84
CA GLU A 111 7.27 -15.19 6.76
C GLU A 111 7.64 -15.79 8.12
N ASN A 112 8.63 -15.22 8.82
CA ASN A 112 9.03 -15.68 10.15
C ASN A 112 7.90 -15.53 11.18
N VAL A 113 7.12 -14.43 11.12
CA VAL A 113 5.93 -14.23 11.97
C VAL A 113 4.90 -15.33 11.71
N LYS A 114 4.62 -15.67 10.44
CA LYS A 114 3.67 -16.74 10.08
C LYS A 114 4.16 -18.12 10.52
N ALA A 115 5.47 -18.34 10.51
CA ALA A 115 6.09 -19.58 10.99
C ALA A 115 6.11 -19.70 12.53
N GLY A 116 5.78 -18.62 13.26
CA GLY A 116 5.85 -18.59 14.72
C GLY A 116 7.29 -18.54 15.26
N GLU A 117 8.23 -18.05 14.45
CA GLU A 117 9.65 -17.97 14.78
C GLU A 117 10.05 -16.65 15.48
N ILE A 118 9.04 -15.82 15.82
CA ILE A 118 9.17 -14.54 16.52
C ILE A 118 8.16 -14.47 17.66
#